data_AF-A0A7J3TBF6-F1
#
_entry.id   AF-A0A7J3TBF6-F1
#
_cell.length_a   1.000
_cell.length_b   1.000
_cell.length_c   1.000
_cell.angle_alpha   90.00
_cell.angle_beta   90.00
_cell.angle_gamma   90.00
#
_symmetry.space_group_name_H-M   'P 1'
#
loop_
_entity.id
_entity.type
_entity.pdbx_description
1 polymer ?
#
loop_
_entity_poly.entity_id
_entity_poly.type
_entity_poly.pdbx_seq_one_letter_code
_entity_poly.pdbx_strand_id
1 'polypeptide(L)'
;MTMKQIQDRNEKAQELRVVQIDEGWFYVESSEGKICYKVMISDEKKYCTCADYAANINKDPNFKCKHILAVLNCLSTGEIETVGHFDRRKPKLDERFIKSIEGKDFVLYSGLLDLAHQKGLLKLSVQILQYPTPENKNWAICTATAESSQFGTFVDVGDASPDNCNSKISRHLIRMASTRAKARALRDLTNIGMCCLEELADLDEVTGNETMANTRETKSKKAGSPRTNTKPAEGAKPTNPGSNGGNSADKKNEPHPDNPNQGKSEAKQEPPKSEPTKPPVPPQGSTKAEPSTKTKTTANAETRGSNGGNNNGGNSNGGSGNVPKMSEAQKRAVHNLSRRRGITVEELEQMALKTYNVSLDYLSSQDASAFIRQLQSAA
;
A
#
# COMPACT_ATOMS: atom_id res chain seq x y z
N MET A 1 -61.47 7.47 7.75
CA MET A 1 -61.21 6.80 6.45
C MET A 1 -62.39 5.89 6.13
N THR A 2 -62.61 5.56 4.87
CA THR A 2 -63.58 4.53 4.47
C THR A 2 -62.97 3.13 4.57
N MET A 3 -63.79 2.09 4.72
CA MET A 3 -63.34 0.68 4.73
C MET A 3 -62.40 0.37 3.55
N LYS A 4 -62.79 0.78 2.34
CA LYS A 4 -62.00 0.58 1.12
C LYS A 4 -60.60 1.19 1.20
N GLN A 5 -60.46 2.42 1.73
CA GLN A 5 -59.15 3.06 1.91
C GLN A 5 -58.23 2.33 2.90
N ILE A 6 -58.78 1.52 3.79
CA ILE A 6 -58.01 0.69 4.73
C ILE A 6 -57.54 -0.59 4.01
N GLN A 7 -58.44 -1.24 3.27
CA GLN A 7 -58.12 -2.44 2.49
C GLN A 7 -57.12 -2.14 1.35
N ASP A 8 -57.37 -1.13 0.52
CA ASP A 8 -56.48 -0.67 -0.55
C ASP A 8 -55.05 -0.34 -0.04
N ARG A 9 -54.91 0.03 1.26
CA ARG A 9 -53.62 0.32 1.91
C ARG A 9 -52.94 -0.96 2.43
N ASN A 10 -53.70 -1.94 2.87
CA ASN A 10 -53.18 -3.21 3.40
C ASN A 10 -52.65 -4.12 2.29
N GLU A 11 -53.38 -4.23 1.17
CA GLU A 11 -52.93 -4.95 -0.03
C GLU A 11 -51.60 -4.35 -0.53
N LYS A 12 -51.55 -3.02 -0.70
CA LYS A 12 -50.33 -2.26 -1.07
C LYS A 12 -49.24 -2.20 0.01
N ALA A 13 -49.41 -2.91 1.13
CA ALA A 13 -48.38 -3.10 2.16
C ALA A 13 -47.77 -4.51 2.12
N GLN A 14 -48.46 -5.50 1.54
CA GLN A 14 -47.97 -6.88 1.39
C GLN A 14 -46.91 -7.00 0.28
N GLU A 15 -46.99 -6.13 -0.74
CA GLU A 15 -46.07 -6.11 -1.89
C GLU A 15 -44.77 -5.32 -1.63
N LEU A 16 -44.55 -4.77 -0.43
CA LEU A 16 -43.43 -3.87 -0.16
C LEU A 16 -42.29 -4.59 0.56
N ARG A 17 -41.10 -4.55 -0.05
CA ARG A 17 -39.88 -5.08 0.56
C ARG A 17 -39.51 -4.27 1.82
N VAL A 18 -39.24 -4.98 2.90
CA VAL A 18 -38.78 -4.44 4.19
C VAL A 18 -37.35 -4.90 4.45
N VAL A 19 -36.48 -3.95 4.76
CA VAL A 19 -35.09 -4.17 5.17
C VAL A 19 -34.93 -3.69 6.60
N GLN A 20 -34.40 -4.53 7.50
CA GLN A 20 -34.04 -4.11 8.85
C GLN A 20 -32.63 -3.50 8.86
N ILE A 21 -32.47 -2.43 9.63
CA ILE A 21 -31.22 -1.67 9.80
C ILE A 21 -30.63 -1.96 11.20
N ASP A 22 -31.44 -1.72 12.22
CA ASP A 22 -31.10 -1.82 13.65
C ASP A 22 -32.33 -2.36 14.41
N GLU A 23 -32.24 -2.50 15.73
CA GLU A 23 -33.41 -2.75 16.58
C GLU A 23 -34.44 -1.61 16.43
N GLY A 24 -35.66 -1.97 16.00
CA GLY A 24 -36.77 -1.03 15.80
C GLY A 24 -36.68 -0.10 14.58
N TRP A 25 -35.62 -0.16 13.76
CA TRP A 25 -35.45 0.69 12.57
C TRP A 25 -35.37 -0.10 11.26
N PHE A 26 -36.15 0.37 10.28
CA PHE A 26 -36.35 -0.30 9.00
C PHE A 26 -36.31 0.69 7.84
N TYR A 27 -35.92 0.21 6.66
CA TYR A 27 -36.25 0.83 5.38
C TYR A 27 -37.35 0.01 4.69
N VAL A 28 -38.30 0.71 4.08
CA VAL A 28 -39.35 0.09 3.25
C VAL A 28 -39.27 0.69 1.86
N GLU A 29 -39.10 -0.17 0.85
CA GLU A 29 -39.05 0.27 -0.55
C GLU A 29 -40.43 0.80 -1.00
N SER A 30 -40.41 1.82 -1.86
CA SER A 30 -41.58 2.23 -2.63
C SER A 30 -42.02 1.10 -3.56
N SER A 31 -43.31 1.06 -3.93
CA SER A 31 -43.86 0.14 -4.93
C SER A 31 -43.33 0.33 -6.37
N GLU A 32 -42.33 1.19 -6.56
CA GLU A 32 -41.57 1.37 -7.80
C GLU A 32 -40.06 1.07 -7.64
N GLY A 33 -39.61 0.64 -6.46
CA GLY A 33 -38.19 0.39 -6.14
C GLY A 33 -37.27 1.63 -6.10
N LYS A 34 -37.78 2.84 -6.38
CA LYS A 34 -36.98 4.07 -6.57
C LYS A 34 -36.60 4.81 -5.28
N ILE A 35 -37.37 4.64 -4.21
CA ILE A 35 -37.22 5.41 -2.96
C ILE A 35 -37.42 4.48 -1.76
N CYS A 36 -36.58 4.58 -0.74
CA CYS A 36 -36.78 3.92 0.55
C CYS A 36 -37.32 4.91 1.60
N TYR A 37 -38.37 4.52 2.32
CA TYR A 37 -38.90 5.28 3.45
C TYR A 37 -38.31 4.73 4.75
N LYS A 38 -37.81 5.60 5.63
CA LYS A 38 -37.36 5.18 6.96
C LYS A 38 -38.58 4.98 7.85
N VAL A 39 -38.68 3.83 8.49
CA VAL A 39 -39.74 3.47 9.43
C VAL A 39 -39.10 3.14 10.78
N MET A 40 -39.73 3.60 11.86
CA MET A 40 -39.44 3.17 13.22
C MET A 40 -40.66 2.45 13.78
N ILE A 41 -40.45 1.32 14.44
CA ILE A 41 -41.43 0.67 15.30
C ILE A 41 -40.79 0.39 16.65
N SER A 42 -41.35 1.00 17.69
CA SER A 42 -41.16 0.67 19.10
C SER A 42 -42.53 0.40 19.72
N ASP A 43 -42.53 -0.15 20.94
CA ASP A 43 -43.76 -0.50 21.66
C ASP A 43 -44.67 0.71 21.86
N GLU A 44 -44.09 1.84 22.28
CA GLU A 44 -44.82 3.10 22.49
C GLU A 44 -45.13 3.85 21.18
N LYS A 45 -44.20 3.86 20.22
CA LYS A 45 -44.18 4.84 19.12
C LYS A 45 -43.85 4.21 17.78
N LYS A 46 -44.60 4.62 16.75
CA LYS A 46 -44.41 4.23 15.35
C LYS A 46 -44.22 5.50 14.53
N TYR A 47 -43.29 5.50 13.57
CA TYR A 47 -42.96 6.67 12.74
C TYR A 47 -42.61 6.24 11.32
N CYS A 48 -42.91 7.08 10.32
CA CYS A 48 -42.51 6.87 8.94
C CYS A 48 -42.22 8.20 8.22
N THR A 49 -41.20 8.24 7.36
CA THR A 49 -40.86 9.44 6.57
C THR A 49 -41.78 9.71 5.36
N CYS A 50 -42.87 8.95 5.16
CA CYS A 50 -43.74 9.12 4.00
C CYS A 50 -44.82 10.20 4.20
N ALA A 51 -45.25 10.81 3.09
CA ALA A 51 -46.28 11.86 3.09
C ALA A 51 -47.65 11.40 3.64
N ASP A 52 -48.07 10.16 3.36
CA ASP A 52 -49.33 9.58 3.91
C ASP A 52 -49.31 9.55 5.44
N TYR A 53 -48.15 9.28 6.07
CA TYR A 53 -47.99 9.33 7.52
C TYR A 53 -47.98 10.77 8.03
N ALA A 54 -47.11 11.62 7.49
CA ALA A 54 -46.95 13.02 7.92
C ALA A 54 -48.25 13.85 7.82
N ALA A 55 -49.10 13.58 6.82
CA ALA A 55 -50.36 14.28 6.61
C ALA A 55 -51.52 13.83 7.53
N ASN A 56 -51.39 12.68 8.21
CA ASN A 56 -52.50 12.04 8.93
C ASN A 56 -52.23 11.73 10.40
N ILE A 57 -50.98 11.55 10.83
CA ILE A 57 -50.65 11.28 12.25
C ILE A 57 -51.16 12.36 13.22
N ASN A 58 -51.18 13.62 12.79
CA ASN A 58 -51.70 14.75 13.57
C ASN A 58 -53.25 14.74 13.72
N LYS A 59 -53.96 13.86 13.00
CA LYS A 59 -55.42 13.71 13.03
C LYS A 59 -55.85 12.41 13.71
N ASP A 60 -55.03 11.38 13.63
CA ASP A 60 -55.23 10.05 14.21
C ASP A 60 -53.89 9.56 14.78
N PRO A 61 -53.70 9.59 16.12
CA PRO A 61 -52.47 9.14 16.76
C PRO A 61 -52.12 7.66 16.54
N ASN A 62 -53.07 6.83 16.10
CA ASN A 62 -52.86 5.42 15.79
C ASN A 62 -52.76 5.16 14.27
N PHE A 63 -52.56 6.22 13.47
CA PHE A 63 -52.49 6.12 12.02
C PHE A 63 -51.33 5.24 11.54
N LYS A 64 -51.65 4.24 10.71
CA LYS A 64 -50.69 3.35 10.07
C LYS A 64 -50.70 3.57 8.55
N CYS A 65 -49.62 4.12 8.01
CA CYS A 65 -49.39 4.17 6.56
C CYS A 65 -48.99 2.79 6.02
N LYS A 66 -49.01 2.61 4.69
CA LYS A 66 -48.65 1.31 4.07
C LYS A 66 -47.28 0.78 4.48
N HIS A 67 -46.30 1.65 4.72
CA HIS A 67 -44.95 1.24 5.13
C HIS A 67 -44.90 0.73 6.59
N ILE A 68 -45.71 1.32 7.49
CA ILE A 68 -45.84 0.82 8.88
C ILE A 68 -46.56 -0.54 8.88
N LEU A 69 -47.57 -0.72 8.02
CA LEU A 69 -48.23 -2.01 7.83
C LEU A 69 -47.27 -3.07 7.27
N ALA A 70 -46.44 -2.74 6.27
CA ALA A 70 -45.45 -3.65 5.71
C ALA A 70 -44.48 -4.18 6.78
N VAL A 71 -43.89 -3.29 7.59
CA VAL A 71 -42.99 -3.70 8.69
C VAL A 71 -43.73 -4.55 9.73
N LEU A 72 -44.97 -4.19 10.12
CA LEU A 72 -45.76 -5.00 11.06
C LEU A 72 -46.08 -6.40 10.50
N ASN A 73 -46.33 -6.51 9.19
CA ASN A 73 -46.58 -7.78 8.53
C ASN A 73 -45.30 -8.65 8.53
N CYS A 74 -44.16 -8.11 8.09
CA CYS A 74 -42.88 -8.84 8.11
C CYS A 74 -42.42 -9.23 9.53
N LEU A 75 -42.66 -8.39 10.54
CA LEU A 75 -42.44 -8.74 11.95
C LEU A 75 -43.34 -9.89 12.44
N SER A 76 -44.49 -10.11 11.80
CA SER A 76 -45.40 -11.22 12.13
C SER A 76 -45.09 -12.52 11.36
N THR A 77 -44.47 -12.44 10.16
CA THR A 77 -44.06 -13.62 9.39
C THR A 77 -42.62 -14.07 9.67
N GLY A 78 -41.76 -13.17 10.18
CA GLY A 78 -40.33 -13.41 10.37
C GLY A 78 -39.49 -13.24 9.09
N GLU A 79 -40.10 -12.88 7.97
CA GLU A 79 -39.45 -12.69 6.67
C GLU A 79 -38.82 -11.29 6.59
N ILE A 80 -37.65 -11.14 7.21
CA ILE A 80 -36.92 -9.86 7.29
C ILE A 80 -35.50 -10.04 6.73
N GLU A 81 -35.18 -9.30 5.66
CA GLU A 81 -33.80 -9.18 5.18
C GLU A 81 -33.03 -8.18 6.06
N THR A 82 -32.22 -8.69 6.98
CA THR A 82 -31.24 -7.90 7.73
C THR A 82 -30.07 -7.55 6.81
N VAL A 83 -29.97 -6.29 6.39
CA VAL A 83 -28.82 -5.83 5.60
C VAL A 83 -27.66 -5.55 6.56
N GLY A 84 -26.68 -6.46 6.57
CA GLY A 84 -25.45 -6.30 7.33
C GLY A 84 -24.74 -4.98 6.98
N HIS A 85 -24.15 -4.34 7.98
CA HIS A 85 -23.49 -3.05 7.84
C HIS A 85 -22.44 -3.10 6.72
N PHE A 86 -22.62 -2.30 5.66
CA PHE A 86 -21.64 -2.12 4.59
C PHE A 86 -20.46 -1.27 5.10
N ASP A 87 -19.67 -1.90 5.96
CA ASP A 87 -18.41 -1.39 6.46
C ASP A 87 -17.55 -1.00 5.26
N ARG A 88 -17.14 0.28 5.18
CA ARG A 88 -16.34 0.79 4.06
C ARG A 88 -14.98 0.11 4.09
N ARG A 89 -14.86 -1.00 3.37
CA ARG A 89 -13.72 -1.93 3.39
C ARG A 89 -12.41 -1.16 3.33
N LYS A 90 -11.77 -1.01 4.49
CA LYS A 90 -10.57 -0.19 4.66
C LYS A 90 -9.50 -0.70 3.69
N PRO A 91 -8.88 0.19 2.87
CA PRO A 91 -7.87 -0.23 1.90
C PRO A 91 -6.77 -1.06 2.56
N LYS A 92 -6.61 -2.32 2.12
CA LYS A 92 -5.61 -3.24 2.65
C LYS A 92 -4.96 -4.06 1.56
N LEU A 93 -3.67 -4.35 1.73
CA LEU A 93 -2.98 -5.34 0.92
C LEU A 93 -3.62 -6.72 1.14
N ASP A 94 -3.82 -7.46 0.06
CA ASP A 94 -4.22 -8.87 0.14
C ASP A 94 -2.97 -9.75 0.30
N GLU A 95 -3.01 -10.69 1.25
CA GLU A 95 -1.89 -11.58 1.58
C GLU A 95 -1.45 -12.43 0.37
N ARG A 96 -2.33 -12.65 -0.62
CA ARG A 96 -2.00 -13.33 -1.89
C ARG A 96 -0.99 -12.57 -2.76
N PHE A 97 -0.74 -11.29 -2.47
CA PHE A 97 0.31 -10.49 -3.11
C PHE A 97 1.61 -10.39 -2.29
N ILE A 98 1.71 -11.11 -1.16
CA ILE A 98 2.96 -11.21 -0.38
C ILE A 98 3.63 -12.55 -0.71
N LYS A 99 4.96 -12.53 -0.89
CA LYS A 99 5.79 -13.72 -1.06
C LYS A 99 6.97 -13.68 -0.10
N SER A 100 7.01 -14.64 0.82
CA SER A 100 8.17 -14.89 1.67
C SER A 100 9.28 -15.58 0.88
N ILE A 101 10.48 -15.00 0.85
CA ILE A 101 11.70 -15.58 0.28
C ILE A 101 12.78 -15.52 1.37
N GLU A 102 13.26 -16.69 1.81
CA GLU A 102 14.25 -16.85 2.89
C GLU A 102 13.99 -16.00 4.15
N GLY A 103 12.73 -15.99 4.60
CA GLY A 103 12.30 -15.27 5.80
C GLY A 103 12.12 -13.76 5.65
N LYS A 104 12.33 -13.21 4.44
CA LYS A 104 12.02 -11.82 4.08
C LYS A 104 10.75 -11.79 3.23
N ASP A 105 9.81 -10.90 3.57
CA ASP A 105 8.55 -10.75 2.84
C ASP A 105 8.64 -9.66 1.77
N PHE A 106 8.28 -10.03 0.54
CA PHE A 106 8.24 -9.15 -0.62
C PHE A 106 6.80 -8.98 -1.10
N VAL A 107 6.44 -7.76 -1.49
CA VAL A 107 5.15 -7.48 -2.13
C VAL A 107 5.28 -7.66 -3.64
N LEU A 108 4.22 -8.13 -4.30
CA LEU A 108 4.14 -8.13 -5.77
C LEU A 108 3.69 -6.77 -6.28
N TYR A 109 4.17 -6.37 -7.46
CA TYR A 109 3.78 -5.13 -8.11
C TYR A 109 2.25 -5.03 -8.30
N SER A 110 1.59 -6.15 -8.55
CA SER A 110 0.13 -6.24 -8.61
C SER A 110 -0.56 -5.87 -7.31
N GLY A 111 0.01 -6.20 -6.15
CA GLY A 111 -0.54 -5.85 -4.84
C GLY A 111 -0.33 -4.37 -4.47
N LEU A 112 0.81 -3.79 -4.84
CA LEU A 112 1.02 -2.35 -4.74
C LEU A 112 0.03 -1.58 -5.62
N LEU A 113 -0.18 -2.03 -6.86
CA LEU A 113 -1.10 -1.39 -7.79
C LEU A 113 -2.57 -1.55 -7.35
N ASP A 114 -2.98 -2.72 -6.87
CA ASP A 114 -4.33 -2.95 -6.34
C ASP A 114 -4.62 -2.08 -5.12
N LEU A 115 -3.72 -2.04 -4.13
CA LEU A 115 -3.88 -1.18 -2.96
C LEU A 115 -3.84 0.31 -3.33
N ALA A 116 -3.08 0.71 -4.36
CA ALA A 116 -3.12 2.07 -4.87
C ALA A 116 -4.48 2.41 -5.49
N HIS A 117 -5.12 1.50 -6.26
CA HIS A 117 -6.50 1.69 -6.72
C HIS A 117 -7.50 1.74 -5.55
N GLN A 118 -7.38 0.89 -4.54
CA GLN A 118 -8.18 0.99 -3.30
C GLN A 118 -8.00 2.35 -2.59
N LYS A 119 -6.80 2.95 -2.69
CA LYS A 119 -6.44 4.31 -2.23
C LYS A 119 -6.71 5.42 -3.26
N GLY A 120 -7.52 5.15 -4.28
CA GLY A 120 -7.98 6.16 -5.24
C GLY A 120 -6.90 6.74 -6.14
N LEU A 121 -5.92 5.93 -6.56
CA LEU A 121 -4.98 6.23 -7.65
C LEU A 121 -5.75 6.66 -8.92
N LEU A 122 -5.46 7.86 -9.40
CA LEU A 122 -6.02 8.46 -10.61
C LEU A 122 -5.10 8.25 -11.83
N LYS A 123 -3.78 8.33 -11.62
CA LYS A 123 -2.79 8.32 -12.69
C LYS A 123 -1.45 7.80 -12.19
N LEU A 124 -0.79 6.98 -13.03
CA LEU A 124 0.58 6.51 -12.84
C LEU A 124 1.35 6.69 -14.16
N SER A 125 2.24 7.68 -14.21
CA SER A 125 3.05 8.01 -15.39
C SER A 125 4.54 7.81 -15.12
N VAL A 126 5.33 7.57 -16.17
CA VAL A 126 6.80 7.48 -16.09
C VAL A 126 7.44 8.35 -17.16
N GLN A 127 8.46 9.10 -16.78
CA GLN A 127 9.35 9.84 -17.66
C GLN A 127 10.74 9.20 -17.63
N ILE A 128 11.37 9.02 -18.79
CA ILE A 128 12.78 8.64 -18.88
C ILE A 128 13.61 9.91 -18.66
N LEU A 129 14.51 9.91 -17.68
CA LEU A 129 15.48 10.99 -17.46
C LEU A 129 16.79 10.71 -18.20
N GLN A 130 17.21 9.44 -18.24
CA GLN A 130 18.46 9.03 -18.89
C GLN A 130 18.25 7.73 -19.69
N TYR A 131 18.64 7.76 -20.96
CA TYR A 131 18.75 6.56 -21.80
C TYR A 131 20.09 5.87 -21.55
N PRO A 132 20.15 4.53 -21.56
CA PRO A 132 21.41 3.80 -21.41
C PRO A 132 22.27 3.99 -22.66
N THR A 133 23.50 4.51 -22.51
CA THR A 133 24.48 4.67 -23.58
C THR A 133 25.88 4.26 -23.12
N PRO A 134 26.83 3.94 -24.02
CA PRO A 134 28.18 3.51 -23.62
C PRO A 134 28.90 4.53 -22.73
N GLU A 135 28.69 5.82 -22.97
CA GLU A 135 29.33 6.93 -22.25
C GLU A 135 28.87 7.01 -20.79
N ASN A 136 27.60 6.64 -20.52
CA ASN A 136 27.04 6.57 -19.16
C ASN A 136 27.09 5.15 -18.56
N LYS A 137 27.91 4.25 -19.11
CA LYS A 137 28.02 2.82 -18.72
C LYS A 137 26.68 2.07 -18.84
N ASN A 138 25.83 2.47 -19.77
CA ASN A 138 24.49 1.95 -19.98
C ASN A 138 23.55 2.11 -18.77
N TRP A 139 23.66 3.21 -18.02
CA TRP A 139 22.70 3.54 -16.96
C TRP A 139 21.42 4.14 -17.54
N ALA A 140 20.29 3.44 -17.36
CA ALA A 140 18.94 3.95 -17.59
C ALA A 140 18.38 4.54 -16.28
N ILE A 141 17.74 5.71 -16.36
CA ILE A 141 17.09 6.36 -15.20
C ILE A 141 15.69 6.81 -15.61
N CYS A 142 14.70 6.44 -14.80
CA CYS A 142 13.29 6.75 -14.98
C CYS A 142 12.72 7.39 -13.71
N THR A 143 11.84 8.38 -13.85
CA THR A 143 11.04 8.92 -12.73
C THR A 143 9.59 8.50 -12.91
N ALA A 144 8.95 8.00 -11.86
CA ALA A 144 7.53 7.73 -11.84
C ALA A 144 6.79 8.78 -11.01
N THR A 145 5.56 9.10 -11.44
CA THR A 145 4.64 9.98 -10.74
C THR A 145 3.33 9.25 -10.55
N ALA A 146 2.90 9.09 -9.30
CA ALA A 146 1.66 8.45 -8.89
C ALA A 146 0.75 9.48 -8.22
N GLU A 147 -0.44 9.72 -8.79
CA GLU A 147 -1.41 10.72 -8.35
C GLU A 147 -2.63 10.03 -7.73
N SER A 148 -2.92 10.31 -6.46
CA SER A 148 -4.09 9.82 -5.73
C SER A 148 -5.06 10.96 -5.44
N SER A 149 -6.35 10.68 -5.62
CA SER A 149 -7.48 11.53 -5.23
C SER A 149 -7.59 11.78 -3.71
N GLN A 150 -6.94 10.95 -2.89
CA GLN A 150 -7.02 10.99 -1.43
C GLN A 150 -5.70 11.46 -0.78
N PHE A 151 -4.56 11.10 -1.37
CA PHE A 151 -3.24 11.27 -0.75
C PHE A 151 -2.30 12.20 -1.52
N GLY A 152 -2.71 12.77 -2.65
CA GLY A 152 -1.89 13.66 -3.46
C GLY A 152 -0.90 12.93 -4.36
N THR A 153 0.23 13.58 -4.66
CA THR A 153 1.18 13.14 -5.68
C THR A 153 2.48 12.64 -5.07
N PHE A 154 2.87 11.42 -5.42
CA PHE A 154 4.11 10.75 -5.01
C PHE A 154 5.04 10.60 -6.22
N VAL A 155 6.34 10.79 -6.00
CA VAL A 155 7.35 10.78 -7.07
C VAL A 155 8.61 10.09 -6.56
N ASP A 156 9.09 9.07 -7.26
CA ASP A 156 10.40 8.44 -7.00
C ASP A 156 11.08 8.02 -8.31
N VAL A 157 12.38 7.76 -8.23
CA VAL A 157 13.30 7.47 -9.33
C VAL A 157 13.68 5.99 -9.30
N GLY A 158 13.61 5.32 -10.45
CA GLY A 158 14.11 3.97 -10.67
C GLY A 158 15.29 3.96 -11.63
N ASP A 159 16.32 3.24 -11.26
CA ASP A 159 17.61 3.14 -11.95
C ASP A 159 17.84 1.70 -12.44
N ALA A 160 18.53 1.52 -13.57
CA ALA A 160 18.95 0.21 -14.04
C ALA A 160 20.20 0.28 -14.92
N SER A 161 21.18 -0.56 -14.65
CA SER A 161 22.41 -0.73 -15.42
C SER A 161 22.80 -2.21 -15.49
N PRO A 162 23.74 -2.61 -16.38
CA PRO A 162 24.28 -3.97 -16.38
C PRO A 162 24.96 -4.35 -15.05
N ASP A 163 25.40 -3.36 -14.27
CA ASP A 163 26.05 -3.55 -12.97
C ASP A 163 25.04 -3.90 -11.85
N ASN A 164 23.76 -3.57 -12.01
CA ASN A 164 22.72 -3.73 -10.97
C ASN A 164 21.45 -4.45 -11.46
N CYS A 165 21.59 -5.35 -12.43
CA CYS A 165 20.52 -6.17 -13.01
C CYS A 165 21.07 -7.56 -13.38
N ASN A 166 20.34 -8.64 -13.12
CA ASN A 166 20.70 -9.98 -13.61
C ASN A 166 20.96 -9.97 -15.13
N SER A 167 21.92 -10.79 -15.58
CA SER A 167 22.31 -10.96 -16.99
C SER A 167 21.14 -11.11 -17.98
N LYS A 168 20.05 -11.77 -17.57
CA LYS A 168 18.80 -11.94 -18.35
C LYS A 168 18.06 -10.62 -18.61
N ILE A 169 18.22 -9.64 -17.73
CA ILE A 169 17.54 -8.33 -17.72
C ILE A 169 18.40 -7.24 -18.40
N SER A 170 19.70 -7.49 -18.60
CA SER A 170 20.67 -6.57 -19.25
C SER A 170 20.22 -5.97 -20.60
N ARG A 171 19.37 -6.67 -21.37
CA ARG A 171 18.81 -6.20 -22.65
C ARG A 171 17.57 -5.30 -22.51
N HIS A 172 17.12 -5.05 -21.29
CA HIS A 172 15.81 -4.49 -20.96
C HIS A 172 15.88 -3.40 -19.88
N LEU A 173 17.02 -2.72 -19.74
CA LEU A 173 17.32 -1.75 -18.68
C LEU A 173 16.23 -0.67 -18.50
N ILE A 174 15.74 -0.06 -19.58
CA ILE A 174 14.65 0.94 -19.51
C ILE A 174 13.37 0.35 -18.89
N ARG A 175 13.06 -0.93 -19.17
CA ARG A 175 11.91 -1.62 -18.58
C ARG A 175 12.13 -1.84 -17.08
N MET A 176 13.32 -2.26 -16.67
CA MET A 176 13.66 -2.43 -15.24
C MET A 176 13.66 -1.09 -14.48
N ALA A 177 14.30 -0.05 -15.01
CA ALA A 177 14.26 1.30 -14.44
C ALA A 177 12.81 1.82 -14.31
N SER A 178 11.96 1.57 -15.33
CA SER A 178 10.53 1.93 -15.27
C SER A 178 9.75 1.14 -14.21
N THR A 179 9.98 -0.17 -14.09
CA THR A 179 9.37 -1.00 -13.04
C THR A 179 9.79 -0.53 -11.65
N ARG A 180 11.10 -0.32 -11.44
CA ARG A 180 11.67 0.22 -10.19
C ARG A 180 11.02 1.55 -9.83
N ALA A 181 10.99 2.52 -10.75
CA ALA A 181 10.40 3.83 -10.50
C ALA A 181 8.94 3.72 -10.06
N LYS A 182 8.12 2.93 -10.78
CA LYS A 182 6.70 2.73 -10.45
C LYS A 182 6.51 2.05 -9.11
N ALA A 183 7.25 0.96 -8.84
CA ALA A 183 7.14 0.22 -7.60
C ALA A 183 7.52 1.10 -6.39
N ARG A 184 8.62 1.85 -6.48
CA ARG A 184 9.02 2.83 -5.47
C ARG A 184 7.92 3.88 -5.20
N ALA A 185 7.45 4.59 -6.23
CA ALA A 185 6.40 5.59 -6.08
C ALA A 185 5.05 5.03 -5.59
N LEU A 186 4.74 3.76 -5.91
CA LEU A 186 3.55 3.07 -5.39
C LEU A 186 3.71 2.62 -3.93
N ARG A 187 4.91 2.22 -3.47
CA ARG A 187 5.16 1.93 -2.04
C ARG A 187 4.87 3.14 -1.18
N ASP A 188 5.32 4.33 -1.60
CA ASP A 188 5.14 5.57 -0.85
C ASP A 188 3.65 5.94 -0.75
N LEU A 189 2.92 5.93 -1.87
CA LEU A 189 1.47 6.14 -1.93
C LEU A 189 0.71 5.11 -1.07
N THR A 190 1.12 3.84 -1.12
CA THR A 190 0.50 2.77 -0.35
C THR A 190 0.95 2.71 1.12
N ASN A 191 2.02 3.41 1.50
CA ASN A 191 2.70 3.32 2.79
C ASN A 191 3.11 1.88 3.13
N ILE A 192 3.79 1.21 2.21
CA ILE A 192 4.34 -0.15 2.36
C ILE A 192 5.88 -0.10 2.40
N GLY A 193 6.46 -0.56 3.51
CA GLY A 193 7.92 -0.68 3.67
C GLY A 193 8.55 -1.96 3.10
N MET A 194 7.74 -2.93 2.65
CA MET A 194 8.24 -4.15 1.99
C MET A 194 8.73 -3.82 0.58
N CYS A 195 9.92 -4.30 0.22
CA CYS A 195 10.43 -4.19 -1.15
C CYS A 195 9.50 -4.94 -2.12
N CYS A 196 9.31 -4.39 -3.33
CA CYS A 196 8.55 -5.07 -4.37
C CYS A 196 9.45 -6.09 -5.07
N LEU A 197 8.97 -7.31 -5.27
CA LEU A 197 9.78 -8.41 -5.82
C LEU A 197 10.36 -8.07 -7.19
N GLU A 198 9.60 -7.34 -8.01
CA GLU A 198 9.96 -6.91 -9.36
C GLU A 198 10.92 -5.69 -9.40
N GLU A 199 11.35 -5.15 -8.25
CA GLU A 199 12.43 -4.15 -8.16
C GLU A 199 13.83 -4.77 -8.12
N LEU A 200 13.94 -6.01 -7.66
CA LEU A 200 15.21 -6.63 -7.32
C LEU A 200 16.05 -6.92 -8.58
N ALA A 201 17.37 -6.82 -8.45
CA ALA A 201 18.30 -7.11 -9.54
C ALA A 201 18.38 -8.62 -9.81
N ASP A 202 18.47 -9.39 -8.73
CA ASP A 202 18.40 -10.84 -8.70
C ASP A 202 17.58 -11.33 -7.49
N LEU A 203 17.06 -12.55 -7.57
CA LEU A 203 16.54 -13.22 -6.38
C LEU A 203 17.68 -13.75 -5.51
N ASP A 204 18.81 -14.11 -6.12
CA ASP A 204 20.00 -14.63 -5.42
C ASP A 204 20.69 -13.58 -4.51
N GLU A 205 20.39 -12.28 -4.66
CA GLU A 205 20.80 -11.21 -3.73
C GLU A 205 19.96 -11.20 -2.42
N VAL A 206 18.72 -11.66 -2.49
CA VAL A 206 17.94 -12.03 -1.30
C VAL A 206 18.40 -13.40 -0.80
N THR A 207 18.72 -14.26 -1.77
CA THR A 207 19.19 -15.66 -1.77
C THR A 207 20.35 -16.05 -0.85
N GLY A 208 21.02 -15.07 -0.23
CA GLY A 208 22.45 -15.18 0.02
C GLY A 208 23.02 -14.26 1.08
N ASN A 209 23.75 -14.89 2.02
CA ASN A 209 24.72 -14.29 2.92
C ASN A 209 24.21 -13.22 3.91
N GLU A 210 23.59 -13.69 4.99
CA GLU A 210 23.81 -13.09 6.33
C GLU A 210 25.21 -13.44 6.89
N THR A 211 26.25 -13.47 6.05
CA THR A 211 27.64 -13.63 6.50
C THR A 211 28.30 -12.26 6.66
N MET A 212 28.26 -11.76 7.89
CA MET A 212 29.16 -10.74 8.49
C MET A 212 29.76 -9.72 7.49
N ALA A 213 29.22 -8.50 7.48
CA ALA A 213 29.75 -7.35 6.75
C ALA A 213 31.15 -6.95 7.28
N ASN A 214 32.18 -7.68 6.86
CA ASN A 214 33.53 -7.54 7.36
C ASN A 214 34.23 -6.39 6.63
N THR A 215 34.45 -5.29 7.34
CA THR A 215 34.92 -3.99 6.82
C THR A 215 36.14 -4.13 5.93
N ARG A 216 35.95 -4.03 4.61
CA ARG A 216 37.07 -3.99 3.66
C ARG A 216 37.63 -2.56 3.59
N GLU A 217 38.39 -2.19 4.62
CA GLU A 217 39.09 -0.91 4.70
C GLU A 217 39.87 -0.63 3.40
N THR A 218 39.45 0.40 2.68
CA THR A 218 40.24 0.95 1.58
C THR A 218 41.46 1.64 2.19
N LYS A 219 42.64 1.02 2.02
CA LYS A 219 43.93 1.57 2.50
C LYS A 219 44.25 2.91 1.82
N SER A 220 43.74 3.99 2.41
CA SER A 220 44.04 5.37 2.05
C SER A 220 45.55 5.61 2.13
N LYS A 221 46.20 5.78 0.98
CA LYS A 221 47.61 6.14 0.90
C LYS A 221 47.77 7.54 1.52
N LYS A 222 48.55 7.64 2.61
CA LYS A 222 48.80 8.91 3.30
C LYS A 222 49.33 9.98 2.34
N ALA A 223 48.81 11.19 2.45
CA ALA A 223 49.45 12.38 1.91
C ALA A 223 50.78 12.63 2.63
N GLY A 224 51.78 13.13 1.91
CA GLY A 224 53.11 13.45 2.45
C GLY A 224 53.79 14.56 1.64
N SER A 225 54.08 15.68 2.31
CA SER A 225 54.79 16.85 1.81
C SER A 225 55.13 17.76 3.01
N PRO A 226 56.09 18.71 2.95
CA PRO A 226 56.74 19.23 1.73
C PRO A 226 58.27 19.55 1.83
N ARG A 227 58.82 20.04 0.70
CA ARG A 227 59.98 20.97 0.53
C ARG A 227 61.43 20.56 0.91
N THR A 228 62.31 20.75 -0.07
CA THR A 228 63.57 21.54 0.04
C THR A 228 63.91 22.22 -1.31
N ASN A 229 64.78 23.25 -1.29
CA ASN A 229 65.30 23.99 -2.46
C ASN A 229 66.57 23.29 -3.05
N THR A 230 67.25 23.67 -4.15
CA THR A 230 67.34 24.95 -4.90
C THR A 230 67.81 24.75 -6.38
N LYS A 231 67.74 25.82 -7.20
CA LYS A 231 68.24 26.02 -8.59
C LYS A 231 69.80 26.18 -8.70
N PRO A 232 70.41 26.45 -9.89
CA PRO A 232 69.96 26.40 -11.31
C PRO A 232 70.80 25.34 -12.13
N ALA A 233 70.69 25.08 -13.44
CA ALA A 233 70.30 25.79 -14.67
C ALA A 233 69.99 24.71 -15.77
N GLU A 234 69.61 24.91 -17.05
CA GLU A 234 69.08 26.02 -17.89
C GLU A 234 68.29 25.38 -19.09
N GLY A 235 67.94 25.97 -20.26
CA GLY A 235 68.28 27.25 -20.91
C GLY A 235 67.48 27.56 -22.20
N ALA A 236 68.15 27.89 -23.31
CA ALA A 236 67.57 28.52 -24.52
C ALA A 236 66.81 27.60 -25.53
N LYS A 237 65.67 28.12 -26.02
CA LYS A 237 65.02 27.80 -27.33
C LYS A 237 65.89 28.38 -28.49
N PRO A 238 65.78 27.97 -29.79
CA PRO A 238 64.57 28.29 -30.58
C PRO A 238 64.24 27.42 -31.84
N THR A 239 63.11 27.79 -32.47
CA THR A 239 62.76 27.72 -33.92
C THR A 239 62.74 26.41 -34.73
N ASN A 240 61.60 26.23 -35.41
CA ASN A 240 61.37 25.43 -36.61
C ASN A 240 61.74 26.23 -37.88
N PRO A 241 62.22 25.60 -38.96
CA PRO A 241 61.82 25.97 -40.33
C PRO A 241 61.31 24.74 -41.12
N GLY A 242 60.57 24.97 -42.22
CA GLY A 242 59.90 23.89 -42.97
C GLY A 242 60.16 23.88 -44.49
N SER A 243 59.19 23.31 -45.23
CA SER A 243 59.01 23.29 -46.69
C SER A 243 60.05 22.58 -47.58
N ASN A 244 59.70 21.36 -48.02
CA ASN A 244 59.53 20.96 -49.44
C ASN A 244 58.92 19.54 -49.54
N GLY A 245 58.14 19.16 -50.56
CA GLY A 245 57.52 19.97 -51.64
C GLY A 245 56.98 19.14 -52.82
N GLY A 246 55.67 19.23 -53.13
CA GLY A 246 54.99 18.66 -54.32
C GLY A 246 54.67 17.15 -54.26
N ASN A 247 53.75 16.58 -55.05
CA ASN A 247 52.66 17.09 -55.93
C ASN A 247 51.69 15.88 -56.23
N SER A 248 50.48 15.92 -56.81
CA SER A 248 49.64 16.92 -57.53
C SER A 248 48.14 16.69 -57.14
N ALA A 249 47.14 17.54 -57.47
CA ALA A 249 46.30 17.63 -58.70
C ALA A 249 45.65 16.32 -59.22
N ASP A 250 44.40 16.27 -59.69
CA ASP A 250 43.37 17.32 -59.99
C ASP A 250 42.06 17.11 -59.18
N LYS A 251 41.09 18.03 -58.95
CA LYS A 251 40.71 19.42 -59.38
C LYS A 251 39.42 19.50 -60.22
N LYS A 252 38.58 20.51 -59.89
CA LYS A 252 37.33 21.02 -60.51
C LYS A 252 36.01 20.37 -60.04
N ASN A 253 34.88 21.09 -59.89
CA ASN A 253 34.60 22.55 -59.84
C ASN A 253 33.18 22.75 -59.22
N GLU A 254 32.89 23.90 -58.59
CA GLU A 254 31.49 24.38 -58.40
C GLU A 254 31.03 25.22 -59.62
N PRO A 255 29.74 25.62 -59.74
CA PRO A 255 29.23 26.76 -58.96
C PRO A 255 27.79 26.64 -58.40
N HIS A 256 27.51 27.42 -57.36
CA HIS A 256 26.17 27.73 -56.82
C HIS A 256 25.49 28.86 -57.63
N PRO A 257 24.15 28.98 -57.62
CA PRO A 257 23.50 30.30 -57.72
C PRO A 257 22.35 30.53 -56.71
N ASP A 258 21.94 31.80 -56.58
CA ASP A 258 21.19 32.47 -55.51
C ASP A 258 19.76 31.99 -55.14
N ASN A 259 19.43 32.04 -53.82
CA ASN A 259 18.58 33.04 -53.10
C ASN A 259 17.29 33.64 -53.79
N PRO A 260 16.42 34.44 -53.12
CA PRO A 260 15.72 34.34 -51.81
C PRO A 260 14.17 34.58 -51.85
N ASN A 261 13.41 34.14 -50.83
CA ASN A 261 12.24 34.85 -50.20
C ASN A 261 11.73 34.03 -48.98
N GLN A 262 11.26 34.51 -47.82
CA GLN A 262 10.77 35.78 -47.23
C GLN A 262 9.30 36.22 -47.46
N GLY A 263 8.64 36.59 -46.34
CA GLY A 263 7.31 37.24 -46.22
C GLY A 263 6.10 36.29 -46.30
N LYS A 264 4.94 36.52 -45.63
CA LYS A 264 4.46 37.41 -44.54
C LYS A 264 3.27 36.66 -43.86
N SER A 265 2.88 36.75 -42.58
CA SER A 265 2.87 37.78 -41.52
C SER A 265 1.71 38.82 -41.59
N GLU A 266 0.54 38.48 -41.02
CA GLU A 266 -0.57 39.36 -40.55
C GLU A 266 -1.73 38.46 -40.01
N ALA A 267 -2.74 38.86 -39.23
CA ALA A 267 -2.90 39.79 -38.09
C ALA A 267 -4.38 39.74 -37.60
N LYS A 268 -4.71 40.27 -36.40
CA LYS A 268 -6.09 40.44 -35.81
C LYS A 268 -6.77 39.15 -35.27
N GLN A 269 -7.66 39.16 -34.25
CA GLN A 269 -8.10 40.19 -33.29
C GLN A 269 -8.72 39.58 -32.00
N GLU A 270 -8.53 40.23 -30.85
CA GLU A 270 -9.42 40.21 -29.65
C GLU A 270 -10.60 41.22 -29.86
N PRO A 271 -11.68 41.32 -29.02
CA PRO A 271 -11.76 41.15 -27.55
C PRO A 271 -13.10 40.47 -27.09
N PRO A 272 -13.71 40.66 -25.88
CA PRO A 272 -13.28 41.33 -24.64
C PRO A 272 -13.47 40.53 -23.33
N LYS A 273 -13.08 41.16 -22.21
CA LYS A 273 -13.17 40.67 -20.82
C LYS A 273 -14.55 40.90 -20.18
N SER A 274 -14.85 40.15 -19.12
CA SER A 274 -15.77 40.56 -18.04
C SER A 274 -15.27 40.08 -16.67
N GLU A 275 -15.28 40.97 -15.68
CA GLU A 275 -15.19 40.62 -14.25
C GLU A 275 -16.59 40.43 -13.68
N PRO A 276 -16.71 39.85 -12.46
CA PRO A 276 -17.16 40.73 -11.38
C PRO A 276 -16.50 40.48 -10.00
N THR A 277 -15.84 41.54 -9.49
CA THR A 277 -15.90 42.04 -8.10
C THR A 277 -16.02 41.09 -6.90
N LYS A 278 -15.02 41.14 -6.00
CA LYS A 278 -15.25 41.10 -4.53
C LYS A 278 -15.91 42.42 -4.09
N PRO A 279 -16.74 42.43 -3.02
CA PRO A 279 -16.28 42.85 -1.68
C PRO A 279 -17.02 42.08 -0.53
N PRO A 280 -17.04 42.54 0.75
CA PRO A 280 -15.90 42.49 1.67
C PRO A 280 -16.22 41.81 3.04
N VAL A 281 -15.20 41.72 3.89
CA VAL A 281 -15.22 41.39 5.34
C VAL A 281 -14.18 42.37 5.97
N PRO A 282 -14.32 42.96 7.19
CA PRO A 282 -15.03 42.53 8.40
C PRO A 282 -16.00 43.63 8.95
N PRO A 283 -16.38 43.66 10.26
CA PRO A 283 -15.49 44.02 11.36
C PRO A 283 -15.42 43.01 12.53
N GLN A 284 -14.51 43.24 13.46
CA GLN A 284 -14.22 42.38 14.62
C GLN A 284 -15.17 42.67 15.80
N GLY A 285 -15.45 41.65 16.62
CA GLY A 285 -16.11 41.79 17.92
C GLY A 285 -15.36 41.00 18.99
N SER A 286 -14.80 41.69 19.99
CA SER A 286 -13.90 41.11 21.00
C SER A 286 -14.54 41.04 22.38
N THR A 287 -14.39 39.91 23.08
CA THR A 287 -14.44 39.85 24.56
C THR A 287 -13.51 38.76 25.10
N LYS A 288 -12.79 39.08 26.19
CA LYS A 288 -12.13 38.10 27.07
C LYS A 288 -13.14 37.60 28.12
N ALA A 289 -13.03 36.35 28.55
CA ALA A 289 -13.33 35.94 29.94
C ALA A 289 -12.82 34.51 30.25
N GLU A 290 -11.66 34.41 30.90
CA GLU A 290 -11.43 33.41 31.95
C GLU A 290 -11.93 34.02 33.30
N PRO A 291 -11.95 33.33 34.47
CA PRO A 291 -11.43 31.99 34.76
C PRO A 291 -12.34 31.08 35.67
N SER A 292 -11.86 29.86 35.94
CA SER A 292 -12.02 29.13 37.22
C SER A 292 -13.44 28.57 37.58
N THR A 293 -13.62 27.54 38.41
CA THR A 293 -12.73 26.49 38.97
C THR A 293 -13.55 25.33 39.54
N LYS A 294 -12.96 24.11 39.63
CA LYS A 294 -13.23 23.05 40.65
C LYS A 294 -14.67 22.43 40.59
N THR A 295 -14.99 21.22 41.07
CA THR A 295 -14.30 20.01 41.61
C THR A 295 -15.33 18.83 41.55
N LYS A 296 -15.12 17.55 41.92
CA LYS A 296 -14.05 16.81 42.66
C LYS A 296 -14.19 15.29 42.37
N THR A 297 -13.06 14.54 42.32
CA THR A 297 -12.81 13.15 42.86
C THR A 297 -13.83 11.99 42.63
N THR A 298 -13.52 10.69 42.67
CA THR A 298 -12.35 9.82 43.02
C THR A 298 -12.63 8.43 42.39
N ALA A 299 -11.74 7.43 42.30
CA ALA A 299 -10.36 7.17 42.76
C ALA A 299 -9.64 6.36 41.64
N ASN A 300 -8.32 6.50 41.40
CA ASN A 300 -7.16 5.96 42.15
C ASN A 300 -7.15 4.40 42.24
N ALA A 301 -6.02 3.69 42.08
CA ALA A 301 -4.60 4.12 42.03
C ALA A 301 -3.78 3.17 41.07
N GLU A 302 -2.77 3.63 40.31
CA GLU A 302 -1.33 3.76 40.66
C GLU A 302 -0.55 2.41 40.80
N THR A 303 0.72 2.23 40.39
CA THR A 303 1.69 3.02 39.58
C THR A 303 2.87 2.12 39.08
N ARG A 304 3.65 2.62 38.10
CA ARG A 304 5.14 2.57 37.89
C ARG A 304 5.95 1.31 38.32
N GLY A 305 7.02 0.90 37.62
CA GLY A 305 7.64 1.41 36.39
C GLY A 305 9.18 1.26 36.36
N SER A 306 9.79 1.57 35.21
CA SER A 306 11.23 1.92 35.01
C SER A 306 12.35 0.87 35.17
N ASN A 307 12.77 0.33 34.01
CA ASN A 307 14.09 0.55 33.39
C ASN A 307 15.41 -0.03 33.99
N GLY A 308 16.19 -0.70 33.12
CA GLY A 308 17.67 -0.72 33.18
C GLY A 308 18.33 -2.07 33.51
N GLY A 309 19.31 -2.50 32.69
CA GLY A 309 20.20 -3.62 33.02
C GLY A 309 20.83 -4.31 31.81
N ASN A 310 22.15 -4.14 31.62
CA ASN A 310 22.98 -4.89 30.67
C ASN A 310 23.81 -5.92 31.46
N ASN A 311 24.03 -7.14 30.96
CA ASN A 311 25.25 -7.93 31.22
C ASN A 311 25.28 -9.25 30.42
N ASN A 312 26.45 -9.90 30.38
CA ASN A 312 26.79 -10.97 29.44
C ASN A 312 27.52 -12.14 30.13
N GLY A 313 27.24 -13.38 29.69
CA GLY A 313 28.03 -14.59 29.98
C GLY A 313 27.71 -15.34 31.30
N GLY A 314 27.64 -16.67 31.23
CA GLY A 314 27.56 -17.56 32.41
C GLY A 314 26.79 -18.86 32.15
N ASN A 315 27.49 -20.00 32.11
CA ASN A 315 26.89 -21.33 31.96
C ASN A 315 26.83 -22.07 33.30
N SER A 316 25.68 -22.69 33.66
CA SER A 316 25.56 -24.07 34.19
C SER A 316 24.19 -24.38 34.83
N ASN A 317 23.47 -25.34 34.24
CA ASN A 317 22.76 -26.49 34.86
C ASN A 317 21.98 -26.34 36.19
N GLY A 318 20.72 -26.83 36.28
CA GLY A 318 20.13 -27.06 37.63
C GLY A 318 18.63 -27.31 37.90
N GLY A 319 17.81 -27.83 36.98
CA GLY A 319 16.58 -28.58 37.36
C GLY A 319 15.22 -27.84 37.51
N SER A 320 14.15 -28.54 37.11
CA SER A 320 12.71 -28.21 37.25
C SER A 320 12.21 -26.90 36.59
N GLY A 321 11.40 -26.92 35.53
CA GLY A 321 10.83 -28.09 34.84
C GLY A 321 9.95 -27.77 33.63
N ASN A 322 10.00 -26.54 33.07
CA ASN A 322 9.21 -26.17 31.89
C ASN A 322 9.98 -26.53 30.61
N VAL A 323 9.81 -27.76 30.12
CA VAL A 323 10.43 -28.23 28.87
C VAL A 323 9.94 -27.35 27.71
N PRO A 324 10.83 -26.69 26.93
CA PRO A 324 10.40 -25.82 25.84
C PRO A 324 9.64 -26.61 24.78
N LYS A 325 8.32 -26.38 24.71
CA LYS A 325 7.44 -26.88 23.63
C LYS A 325 8.00 -26.49 22.26
N MET A 326 7.65 -27.26 21.23
CA MET A 326 8.08 -26.96 19.87
C MET A 326 7.77 -25.50 19.46
N SER A 327 8.71 -24.87 18.78
CA SER A 327 8.54 -23.57 18.13
C SER A 327 7.44 -23.63 17.08
N GLU A 328 6.74 -22.52 16.85
CA GLU A 328 5.68 -22.46 15.83
C GLU A 328 6.20 -22.81 14.43
N ALA A 329 7.45 -22.46 14.13
CA ALA A 329 8.13 -22.86 12.89
C ALA A 329 8.28 -24.39 12.76
N GLN A 330 8.54 -25.09 13.88
CA GLN A 330 8.62 -26.55 13.92
C GLN A 330 7.22 -27.18 13.76
N LYS A 331 6.18 -26.64 14.42
CA LYS A 331 4.80 -27.11 14.23
C LYS A 331 4.34 -26.97 12.77
N ARG A 332 4.61 -25.80 12.15
CA ARG A 332 4.35 -25.56 10.73
C ARG A 332 5.13 -26.53 9.83
N ALA A 333 6.39 -26.83 10.13
CA ALA A 333 7.21 -27.78 9.37
C ALA A 333 6.65 -29.22 9.44
N VAL A 334 6.27 -29.69 10.64
CA VAL A 334 5.73 -31.05 10.85
C VAL A 334 4.42 -31.26 10.07
N HIS A 335 3.44 -30.34 10.18
CA HIS A 335 2.19 -30.45 9.42
C HIS A 335 2.39 -30.32 7.89
N ASN A 336 3.35 -29.50 7.43
CA ASN A 336 3.65 -29.40 6.01
C ASN A 336 4.33 -30.67 5.46
N LEU A 337 5.12 -31.38 6.26
CA LEU A 337 5.68 -32.68 5.88
C LEU A 337 4.60 -33.78 5.83
N SER A 338 3.67 -33.83 6.79
CA SER A 338 2.58 -34.81 6.78
C SER A 338 1.69 -34.64 5.54
N ARG A 339 1.26 -33.39 5.24
CA ARG A 339 0.49 -33.04 4.04
C ARG A 339 1.19 -33.44 2.74
N ARG A 340 2.50 -33.26 2.64
CA ARG A 340 3.29 -33.66 1.45
C ARG A 340 3.43 -35.18 1.28
N ARG A 341 3.23 -35.96 2.35
CA ARG A 341 3.31 -37.43 2.35
C ARG A 341 1.95 -38.13 2.40
N GLY A 342 0.84 -37.37 2.38
CA GLY A 342 -0.51 -37.92 2.52
C GLY A 342 -0.86 -38.43 3.93
N ILE A 343 -0.02 -38.16 4.92
CA ILE A 343 -0.18 -38.62 6.31
C ILE A 343 -1.22 -37.74 7.01
N THR A 344 -2.24 -38.37 7.59
CA THR A 344 -3.33 -37.71 8.32
C THR A 344 -2.85 -37.09 9.64
N VAL A 345 -3.67 -36.24 10.28
CA VAL A 345 -3.29 -35.61 11.56
C VAL A 345 -3.32 -36.65 12.68
N GLU A 346 -4.23 -37.60 12.57
CA GLU A 346 -4.47 -38.70 13.49
C GLU A 346 -3.31 -39.71 13.47
N GLU A 347 -2.82 -40.08 12.28
CA GLU A 347 -1.59 -40.89 12.14
C GLU A 347 -0.34 -40.15 12.63
N LEU A 348 -0.27 -38.83 12.41
CA LEU A 348 0.83 -37.98 12.85
C LEU A 348 0.91 -37.89 14.38
N GLU A 349 -0.24 -37.77 15.05
CA GLU A 349 -0.35 -37.86 16.52
C GLU A 349 -0.01 -39.26 17.03
N GLN A 350 -0.49 -40.33 16.37
CA GLN A 350 -0.12 -41.70 16.72
C GLN A 350 1.38 -41.96 16.58
N MET A 351 2.05 -41.40 15.57
CA MET A 351 3.51 -41.49 15.44
C MET A 351 4.25 -40.70 16.52
N ALA A 352 3.80 -39.50 16.86
CA ALA A 352 4.37 -38.72 17.97
C ALA A 352 4.24 -39.48 19.31
N LEU A 353 3.06 -40.03 19.60
CA LEU A 353 2.81 -40.87 20.77
C LEU A 353 3.66 -42.14 20.75
N LYS A 354 3.79 -42.83 19.61
CA LYS A 354 4.55 -44.08 19.49
C LYS A 354 6.07 -43.88 19.62
N THR A 355 6.62 -42.75 19.19
CA THR A 355 8.06 -42.50 19.23
C THR A 355 8.51 -41.73 20.48
N TYR A 356 7.68 -40.84 21.04
CA TYR A 356 8.06 -39.95 22.14
C TYR A 356 7.15 -40.06 23.39
N ASN A 357 6.11 -40.91 23.34
CA ASN A 357 5.13 -41.10 24.43
C ASN A 357 4.44 -39.81 24.90
N VAL A 358 4.33 -38.82 24.01
CA VAL A 358 3.64 -37.54 24.23
C VAL A 358 2.78 -37.17 23.01
N SER A 359 1.70 -36.43 23.25
CA SER A 359 0.90 -35.83 22.17
C SER A 359 1.73 -34.81 21.38
N LEU A 360 1.42 -34.66 20.09
CA LEU A 360 2.08 -33.76 19.14
C LEU A 360 2.29 -32.35 19.71
N ASP A 361 1.30 -31.78 20.40
CA ASP A 361 1.32 -30.43 20.97
C ASP A 361 2.14 -30.27 22.28
N TYR A 362 2.81 -31.34 22.70
CA TYR A 362 3.65 -31.41 23.90
C TYR A 362 5.07 -31.94 23.64
N LEU A 363 5.43 -32.21 22.38
CA LEU A 363 6.82 -32.46 21.98
C LEU A 363 7.71 -31.26 22.35
N SER A 364 8.92 -31.54 22.83
CA SER A 364 9.94 -30.50 23.03
C SER A 364 10.46 -29.98 21.69
N SER A 365 11.11 -28.82 21.68
CA SER A 365 11.81 -28.30 20.50
C SER A 365 12.95 -29.24 20.01
N GLN A 366 13.55 -30.04 20.88
CA GLN A 366 14.56 -31.02 20.49
C GLN A 366 13.91 -32.25 19.83
N ASP A 367 12.85 -32.78 20.44
CA ASP A 367 12.10 -33.95 19.92
C ASP A 367 11.40 -33.62 18.61
N ALA A 368 10.79 -32.43 18.48
CA ALA A 368 10.22 -31.94 17.23
C ALA A 368 11.28 -31.87 16.12
N SER A 369 12.53 -31.49 16.43
CA SER A 369 13.62 -31.48 15.46
C SER A 369 14.09 -32.89 15.07
N ALA A 370 14.00 -33.88 15.99
CA ALA A 370 14.23 -35.28 15.67
C ALA A 370 13.09 -35.86 14.81
N PHE A 371 11.83 -35.58 15.17
CA PHE A 371 10.63 -36.04 14.46
C PHE A 371 10.54 -35.45 13.05
N ILE A 372 10.90 -34.18 12.85
CA ILE A 372 11.04 -33.57 11.51
C ILE A 372 12.03 -34.35 10.65
N ARG A 373 13.16 -34.79 11.21
CA ARG A 373 14.17 -35.58 10.48
C ARG A 373 13.69 -37.00 10.18
N GLN A 374 12.97 -37.65 11.10
CA GLN A 374 12.29 -38.93 10.86
C GLN A 374 11.25 -38.82 9.73
N LEU A 375 10.44 -37.75 9.74
CA LEU A 375 9.49 -37.37 8.69
C LEU A 375 10.17 -36.84 7.40
N GLN A 376 11.50 -36.77 7.37
CA GLN A 376 12.31 -36.53 6.16
C GLN A 376 12.94 -37.83 5.65
N SER A 377 13.45 -38.68 6.53
CA SER A 377 14.14 -39.93 6.17
C SER A 377 13.24 -41.12 5.83
N ALA A 378 11.97 -41.13 6.26
CA ALA A 378 11.00 -42.18 5.95
C ALA A 378 10.39 -42.03 4.52
N ALA A 379 11.25 -41.85 3.52
CA ALA A 379 10.92 -41.66 2.10
C ALA A 379 11.20 -42.91 1.26
#